data_AF-A0A7V2JQ39-F1
#
_entry.id   AF-A0A7V2JQ39-F1
#
_cell.length_a   1.000
_cell.length_b   1.000
_cell.length_c   1.000
_cell.angle_alpha   90.00
_cell.angle_beta   90.00
_cell.angle_gamma   90.00
#
_symmetry.space_group_name_H-M   'P 1'
#
loop_
_entity.id
_entity.type
_entity.pdbx_description
1 polymer ?
#
loop_
_entity_poly.entity_id
_entity_poly.type
_entity_poly.pdbx_seq_one_letter_code
_entity_poly.pdbx_strand_id
1 'polypeptide(L)' 'MPIHTRLILLLIALLMSFPGWTQADNNTVYIFSAPPRETMQVGKDKYDPVARYLSMIIGKKVVYEHPGNWGVYRSRMIK' A
#
# COMPACT_ATOMS: atom_id res chain seq x y z
N MET A 1 0.26 -45.86 -3.74
CA MET A 1 -0.02 -44.61 -4.46
C MET A 1 0.68 -44.64 -5.81
N PRO A 2 0.00 -44.21 -6.88
CA PRO A 2 0.59 -44.17 -8.22
C PRO A 2 1.75 -43.17 -8.35
N ILE A 3 2.70 -43.44 -9.24
CA ILE A 3 3.89 -42.60 -9.50
C ILE A 3 3.49 -41.18 -9.94
N HIS A 4 2.45 -41.06 -10.78
CA HIS A 4 1.92 -39.78 -11.24
C HIS A 4 1.36 -38.93 -10.09
N THR A 5 0.71 -39.56 -9.10
CA THR A 5 0.19 -38.85 -7.91
C THR A 5 1.32 -38.27 -7.06
N ARG A 6 2.44 -38.99 -6.92
CA ARG A 6 3.63 -38.50 -6.20
C ARG A 6 4.32 -37.35 -6.94
N LEU A 7 4.40 -37.43 -8.27
CA LEU A 7 4.99 -36.38 -9.09
C LEU A 7 4.20 -35.07 -9.02
N ILE A 8 2.86 -35.16 -9.05
CA ILE A 8 1.96 -33.99 -8.92
C ILE A 8 2.13 -33.33 -7.54
N LEU A 9 2.19 -34.13 -6.47
CA LEU A 9 2.36 -33.60 -5.12
C LEU A 9 3.73 -32.91 -4.94
N LEU A 10 4.79 -33.45 -5.56
CA LEU A 10 6.12 -32.82 -5.54
C LEU A 10 6.15 -31.51 -6.34
N LEU A 11 5.45 -31.44 -7.49
CA LEU A 11 5.32 -30.21 -8.27
C LEU A 11 4.53 -29.14 -7.51
N ILE A 12 3.45 -29.51 -6.81
CA ILE A 12 2.68 -28.58 -5.97
C ILE A 12 3.53 -28.10 -4.78
N ALA A 13 4.26 -28.99 -4.11
CA ALA A 13 5.15 -28.61 -3.02
C ALA A 13 6.29 -27.68 -3.49
N LEU A 14 6.83 -27.93 -4.69
CA LEU A 14 7.85 -27.06 -5.31
C LEU A 14 7.28 -25.68 -5.68
N LEU A 15 6.05 -25.63 -6.21
CA LEU A 15 5.33 -24.38 -6.49
C LEU A 15 4.97 -23.60 -5.20
N MET A 16 4.66 -24.29 -4.11
CA MET A 16 4.41 -23.69 -2.79
C MET A 16 5.69 -23.20 -2.09
N SER A 17 6.87 -23.69 -2.52
CA SER A 17 8.16 -23.30 -1.98
C SER A 17 8.72 -22.01 -2.61
N PHE A 18 8.03 -21.42 -3.60
CA PHE A 18 8.39 -20.11 -4.13
C PHE A 18 7.87 -19.02 -3.17
N PRO A 19 8.75 -18.29 -2.45
CA PRO A 19 8.35 -17.20 -1.57
C PRO A 19 7.92 -15.94 -2.35
N GLY A 20 7.59 -16.08 -3.64
CA GLY A 20 7.10 -15.01 -4.52
C GLY A 20 5.65 -14.58 -4.23
N TRP A 21 4.97 -15.24 -3.31
CA TRP A 21 3.81 -14.65 -2.63
C TRP A 21 4.35 -13.60 -1.66
N THR A 22 4.66 -12.44 -2.21
CA THR A 22 5.12 -11.25 -1.48
C THR A 22 4.37 -11.15 -0.16
N GLN A 23 5.09 -11.31 0.95
CA GLN A 23 4.60 -10.81 2.23
C GLN A 23 4.45 -9.31 2.01
N ALA A 24 3.19 -8.86 1.88
CA ALA A 24 2.92 -7.44 1.92
C ALA A 24 3.50 -6.96 3.25
N ASP A 25 4.60 -6.20 3.19
CA ASP A 25 5.10 -5.47 4.35
C ASP A 25 3.91 -4.67 4.90
N ASN A 26 3.39 -5.20 6.00
CA ASN A 26 2.18 -4.79 6.69
C ASN A 26 2.49 -3.67 7.69
N ASN A 27 3.76 -3.27 7.81
CA ASN A 27 4.21 -2.23 8.73
C ASN A 27 4.49 -0.89 8.05
N THR A 28 4.69 -0.87 6.73
CA THR A 28 4.89 0.39 5.99
C THR A 28 3.58 1.18 5.86
N VAL A 29 3.59 2.42 6.36
CA VAL A 29 2.51 3.40 6.21
C VAL A 29 2.86 4.37 5.09
N TYR A 30 2.00 4.45 4.09
CA TYR A 30 2.13 5.40 2.99
C TYR A 30 1.41 6.70 3.34
N ILE A 31 2.09 7.83 3.13
CA ILE A 31 1.49 9.15 3.34
C ILE A 31 0.96 9.67 2.01
N PHE A 32 -0.35 9.85 1.94
CA PHE A 32 -1.01 10.59 0.87
C PHE A 32 -1.10 12.06 1.29
N SER A 33 -0.72 12.98 0.40
CA SER A 33 -0.79 14.41 0.68
C SER A 33 -1.26 15.16 -0.56
N ALA A 34 -1.77 16.36 -0.36
CA ALA A 34 -2.25 17.24 -1.42
C ALA A 34 -1.67 18.65 -1.22
N PRO A 35 -1.53 19.45 -2.28
CA PRO A 35 -1.09 20.84 -2.14
C PRO A 35 -1.97 21.61 -1.14
N PRO A 36 -1.41 22.51 -0.30
CA PRO A 36 -2.15 23.21 0.76
C PRO A 36 -3.02 24.34 0.20
N ARG A 37 -4.05 23.96 -0.58
CA ARG A 37 -5.06 24.89 -1.12
C ARG A 37 -6.24 25.01 -0.17
N GLU A 38 -6.54 23.94 0.54
CA GLU A 38 -7.60 23.83 1.54
C GLU A 38 -7.08 24.12 2.96
N THR A 39 -8.01 24.31 3.91
CA THR A 39 -7.69 24.24 5.34
C THR A 39 -7.44 22.79 5.75
N MET A 40 -6.80 22.57 6.91
CA MET A 40 -6.57 21.21 7.44
C MET A 40 -7.84 20.36 7.48
N GLN A 41 -8.95 20.93 7.97
CA GLN A 41 -10.22 20.21 8.09
C GLN A 41 -10.82 19.88 6.72
N VAL A 42 -10.89 20.87 5.81
CA VAL A 42 -11.45 20.66 4.46
C VAL A 42 -10.60 19.68 3.66
N GLY A 43 -9.27 19.75 3.79
CA GLY A 43 -8.36 18.77 3.21
C GLY A 43 -8.64 17.37 3.73
N LYS A 44 -8.80 17.21 5.05
CA LYS A 44 -9.12 15.91 5.67
C LYS A 44 -10.44 15.34 5.14
N ASP A 45 -11.50 16.13 5.14
CA ASP A 45 -12.84 15.70 4.68
C ASP A 45 -12.82 15.27 3.21
N LYS A 46 -11.99 15.92 2.39
CA LYS A 46 -11.86 15.65 0.96
C LYS A 46 -10.95 14.47 0.63
N TYR A 47 -9.85 14.31 1.36
CA TYR A 47 -8.75 13.42 0.99
C TYR A 47 -8.65 12.15 1.85
N ASP A 48 -9.21 12.12 3.07
CA ASP A 48 -9.32 10.89 3.86
C ASP A 48 -10.06 9.77 3.12
N PRO A 49 -11.19 10.03 2.41
CA PRO A 49 -11.87 8.99 1.63
C PRO A 49 -10.97 8.41 0.51
N VAL A 50 -10.13 9.25 -0.10
CA VAL A 50 -9.18 8.83 -1.14
C VAL A 50 -8.10 7.95 -0.56
N ALA A 51 -7.48 8.36 0.56
CA ALA A 51 -6.49 7.54 1.26
C ALA A 51 -7.06 6.18 1.70
N ARG A 52 -8.31 6.17 2.19
CA ARG A 52 -9.02 4.92 2.54
C ARG A 52 -9.23 4.03 1.32
N TYR A 53 -9.67 4.59 0.20
CA TYR A 53 -9.84 3.85 -1.04
C TYR A 53 -8.52 3.24 -1.53
N LEU A 54 -7.46 4.05 -1.59
CA LEU A 54 -6.12 3.58 -1.95
C LEU A 54 -5.66 2.44 -1.04
N SER A 55 -5.90 2.57 0.26
CA SER A 55 -5.55 1.51 1.22
C SER A 55 -6.20 0.17 0.88
N MET A 56 -7.50 0.20 0.52
CA MET A 56 -8.25 -1.01 0.16
C MET A 56 -7.73 -1.66 -1.12
N ILE A 57 -7.44 -0.87 -2.17
CA ILE A 57 -7.09 -1.43 -3.48
C ILE A 57 -5.64 -1.91 -3.58
N ILE A 58 -4.70 -1.29 -2.84
CA ILE A 58 -3.28 -1.67 -2.90
C ILE A 58 -2.88 -2.63 -1.77
N GLY A 59 -3.79 -2.90 -0.82
CA GLY A 59 -3.52 -3.77 0.33
C GLY A 59 -2.44 -3.23 1.27
N LYS A 60 -2.27 -1.89 1.34
CA LYS A 60 -1.30 -1.21 2.22
C LYS A 60 -1.99 -0.14 3.04
N LYS A 61 -1.42 0.23 4.19
CA LYS A 61 -1.95 1.33 5.01
C LYS A 61 -1.59 2.67 4.37
N VAL A 62 -2.58 3.42 3.89
CA VAL A 62 -2.41 4.79 3.36
C VAL A 62 -3.15 5.77 4.26
N VAL A 63 -2.48 6.85 4.66
CA VAL A 63 -3.05 7.90 5.54
C VAL A 63 -2.90 9.25 4.87
N TYR A 64 -3.94 10.08 4.90
CA TYR A 64 -3.84 11.46 4.44
C TYR A 64 -3.17 12.33 5.51
N GLU A 65 -2.19 13.13 5.10
CA GLU A 65 -1.57 14.15 5.94
C GLU A 65 -1.54 15.50 5.20
N HIS A 66 -2.18 16.50 5.80
CA HIS A 66 -2.17 17.87 5.28
C HIS A 66 -0.77 18.49 5.46
N PRO A 67 -0.15 19.08 4.42
CA PRO A 67 1.26 19.51 4.48
C PRO A 67 1.46 20.85 5.21
N GLY A 68 0.39 21.55 5.57
CA GLY A 68 0.43 22.83 6.29
C GLY A 68 0.76 24.02 5.39
N ASN A 69 1.89 23.99 4.69
CA ASN A 69 2.31 25.06 3.78
C ASN A 69 3.05 24.54 2.54
N TRP A 70 3.20 25.42 1.54
CA TRP A 70 3.79 25.08 0.25
C TRP A 70 5.26 24.64 0.35
N GLY A 71 6.02 25.21 1.28
CA GLY A 71 7.42 24.86 1.51
C GLY A 71 7.58 23.41 1.97
N VAL A 72 6.77 22.98 2.93
CA VAL A 72 6.73 21.60 3.42
C VAL A 72 6.26 20.65 2.31
N TYR A 73 5.17 20.98 1.61
CA TYR A 73 4.65 20.15 0.52
C TYR A 73 5.71 19.91 -0.57
N ARG A 74 6.35 20.98 -1.06
CA ARG A 74 7.42 20.89 -2.06
C ARG A 74 8.60 20.06 -1.57
N SER A 75 9.04 20.29 -0.34
CA SER A 75 10.20 19.59 0.23
C SER A 75 9.98 18.09 0.36
N ARG A 76 8.74 17.63 0.56
CA ARG A 76 8.36 16.22 0.62
C ARG A 76 8.27 15.54 -0.76
N MET A 77 8.13 16.31 -1.84
CA MET A 77 7.97 15.79 -3.21
C MET A 77 9.27 15.75 -4.02
N ILE A 78 10.26 16.57 -3.65
CA ILE A 78 11.56 16.64 -4.35
C ILE A 78 12.57 15.64 -3.76
N LYS A 79 12.39 15.26 -2.51
CA LYS A 79 13.21 14.22 -1.86
C LYS A 79 12.91 12.85 -2.43
#